data_AF-A0A935T0N5-F1
#
_entry.id   AF-A0A935T0N5-F1
#
_cell.length_a   1.000
_cell.length_b   1.000
_cell.length_c   1.000
_cell.angle_alpha   90.00
_cell.angle_beta   90.00
_cell.angle_gamma   90.00
#
_symmetry.space_group_name_H-M   'P 1'
#
loop_
_entity.id
_entity.type
_entity.pdbx_description
1 polymer ?
#
loop_
_entity_poly.entity_id
_entity_poly.type
_entity_poly.pdbx_seq_one_letter_code
_entity_poly.pdbx_strand_id
1 'polypeptide(L)'
;MFDRKRSTAPLLEARGRRPVSPGGRFRRGAFVAGGLATAIASALLAPPAAAQVDVPFTQTNVTLGSVGSQVSYSVALSSLPERPVLIAEVVPDGTHPDMTLQVEISGCNLVNSFGSCSPPPPATGTGLQSTRWNVYRCVLGQTYPVPQYVGKTCNVIVRATSFGSAGPPAGFDLAIRGETVVPTGTSSSSITTSVQSVSITSKKDTTIYATSPTASNGRGQSLWASIGTPAGELRSLIAFDLASDIPAGATILDARLELTPLAPTVGGTPVDLYAISPDPSEPWLEGTSDAARDESVPAAPVDGAATWTHRSWASALPKGPWTTPGGDVIGPRLVRATIAGQPTLVLSSPELVAHVAALHASSGVADGFLVTTVEGSARFASDEDPSPANRPRLIVDFSPATAPISGTINPNLVTFVNENQDFRWIYDLDQDDVLITPVAGRCEVANNGSNLLPYTYQFQGNPSYAGLDCCTWQIDSSTGIVGTGQALFFINVDASDPANQPPDSDTDGIRNLCDNCPGVPNGPLLGSCTSGSKIGKLCRSNQQCPGGACSLAQDDLNLDGTGNACVPEPALGASLWTGILGLAGLAGLAARRPDSRSSRFRRID
;
A
#
# COMPACT_ATOMS: atom_id res chain seq x y z
N MET A 1 13.57 53.71 -1.35
CA MET A 1 14.46 54.22 -0.30
C MET A 1 15.69 53.32 -0.34
N PHE A 2 16.84 53.82 -0.85
CA PHE A 2 18.07 53.07 -1.25
C PHE A 2 17.81 51.98 -2.34
N ASP A 3 18.35 51.99 -3.57
CA ASP A 3 19.56 52.59 -4.19
C ASP A 3 20.85 52.00 -3.56
N ARG A 4 21.89 51.50 -4.26
CA ARG A 4 22.43 51.99 -5.54
C ARG A 4 23.61 51.13 -6.11
N LYS A 5 23.62 50.79 -7.42
CA LYS A 5 24.80 50.62 -8.38
C LYS A 5 25.99 49.71 -7.97
N ARG A 6 27.05 49.43 -8.78
CA ARG A 6 27.39 49.28 -10.24
C ARG A 6 28.83 48.69 -10.28
N SER A 7 29.23 48.09 -11.41
CA SER A 7 30.46 48.35 -12.23
C SER A 7 31.02 47.06 -12.86
N THR A 8 30.86 46.84 -14.18
CA THR A 8 31.72 47.25 -15.33
C THR A 8 32.94 46.35 -15.60
N ALA A 9 33.05 45.94 -16.88
CA ALA A 9 34.12 45.16 -17.52
C ALA A 9 35.35 46.06 -17.88
N PRO A 10 36.24 45.85 -18.91
CA PRO A 10 36.32 44.81 -19.97
C PRO A 10 37.73 44.36 -20.47
N LEU A 11 37.73 43.54 -21.55
CA LEU A 11 38.65 43.51 -22.71
C LEU A 11 40.14 43.10 -22.60
N LEU A 12 40.55 42.15 -23.48
CA LEU A 12 41.61 42.39 -24.48
C LEU A 12 41.66 41.30 -25.60
N GLU A 13 41.92 41.74 -26.84
CA GLU A 13 42.14 40.90 -28.04
C GLU A 13 43.62 40.48 -28.20
N ALA A 14 43.89 39.42 -28.99
CA ALA A 14 45.05 39.38 -29.91
C ALA A 14 44.89 38.35 -31.04
N ARG A 15 45.37 38.71 -32.25
CA ARG A 15 45.34 37.90 -33.51
C ARG A 15 46.71 37.26 -33.76
N GLY A 16 46.83 36.19 -34.59
CA GLY A 16 48.18 35.69 -34.94
C GLY A 16 48.46 34.59 -35.99
N ARG A 17 48.01 34.72 -37.25
CA ARG A 17 48.70 34.28 -38.51
C ARG A 17 49.07 32.78 -38.82
N ARG A 18 49.13 32.50 -40.14
CA ARG A 18 49.63 31.28 -40.82
C ARG A 18 51.15 31.37 -41.12
N PRO A 19 51.81 30.24 -41.45
CA PRO A 19 52.37 30.01 -42.81
C PRO A 19 52.02 28.59 -43.34
N VAL A 20 51.73 28.34 -44.63
CA VAL A 20 52.57 28.34 -45.86
C VAL A 20 53.60 27.20 -45.92
N SER A 21 53.42 26.30 -46.91
CA SER A 21 54.27 25.14 -47.22
C SER A 21 55.59 25.50 -47.92
N PRO A 22 56.51 24.54 -48.04
CA PRO A 22 57.01 24.20 -49.38
C PRO A 22 57.03 22.68 -49.65
N GLY A 23 57.02 22.30 -50.93
CA GLY A 23 57.03 20.90 -51.37
C GLY A 23 58.42 20.37 -51.73
N GLY A 24 58.52 19.05 -51.92
CA GLY A 24 59.71 18.37 -52.44
C GLY A 24 59.35 17.26 -53.42
N ARG A 25 59.89 17.31 -54.64
CA ARG A 25 59.90 16.20 -55.61
C ARG A 25 61.25 15.49 -55.54
N PHE A 26 61.30 14.16 -55.55
CA PHE A 26 62.47 13.44 -56.05
C PHE A 26 62.10 12.19 -56.87
N ARG A 27 63.07 11.68 -57.62
CA ARG A 27 62.88 10.85 -58.82
C ARG A 27 62.96 9.33 -58.58
N ARG A 28 62.36 8.62 -59.54
CA ARG A 28 62.57 7.21 -59.94
C ARG A 28 63.90 6.56 -59.51
N GLY A 29 63.81 5.34 -59.01
CA GLY A 29 64.79 4.27 -59.16
C GLY A 29 64.06 2.97 -59.47
N ALA A 30 64.47 2.24 -60.51
CA ALA A 30 63.90 0.95 -60.87
C ALA A 30 64.86 -0.17 -60.47
N PHE A 31 64.35 -1.26 -59.89
CA PHE A 31 65.07 -2.52 -59.77
C PHE A 31 64.10 -3.68 -60.01
N VAL A 32 64.55 -4.67 -60.79
CA VAL A 32 63.81 -5.88 -61.15
C VAL A 32 64.61 -7.09 -60.69
N ALA A 33 64.05 -7.82 -59.73
CA ALA A 33 64.28 -9.23 -59.43
C ALA A 33 63.13 -9.64 -58.49
N GLY A 34 62.43 -10.77 -58.65
CA GLY A 34 62.83 -11.99 -59.32
C GLY A 34 62.84 -13.13 -58.31
N GLY A 35 61.67 -13.45 -57.74
CA GLY A 35 61.52 -14.46 -56.69
C GLY A 35 60.20 -15.21 -56.82
N LEU A 36 60.27 -16.54 -56.81
CA LEU A 36 59.12 -17.44 -56.91
C LEU A 36 58.12 -17.20 -55.78
N ALA A 37 56.88 -16.85 -56.12
CA ALA A 37 55.75 -16.92 -55.19
C ALA A 37 55.17 -18.33 -55.22
N THR A 38 55.52 -19.17 -54.24
CA THR A 38 54.84 -20.45 -54.02
C THR A 38 53.42 -20.16 -53.53
N ALA A 39 52.44 -20.37 -54.40
CA ALA A 39 51.04 -20.20 -54.05
C ALA A 39 50.59 -21.32 -53.10
N ILE A 40 50.81 -21.13 -51.79
CA ILE A 40 50.09 -21.86 -50.77
C ILE A 40 48.63 -21.43 -50.89
N ALA A 41 47.80 -22.30 -51.46
CA ALA A 41 46.36 -22.13 -51.45
C ALA A 41 45.87 -22.26 -50.01
N SER A 42 45.80 -21.13 -49.30
CA SER A 42 45.03 -21.01 -48.07
C SER A 42 43.58 -21.32 -48.40
N ALA A 43 43.21 -22.60 -48.28
CA ALA A 43 41.82 -23.00 -48.26
C ALA A 43 41.18 -22.22 -47.10
N LEU A 44 40.34 -21.24 -47.46
CA LEU A 44 39.43 -20.57 -46.55
C LEU A 44 38.39 -21.61 -46.11
N LEU A 45 38.82 -22.50 -45.21
CA LEU A 45 37.92 -23.31 -44.40
C LEU A 45 36.94 -22.33 -43.78
N ALA A 46 35.65 -22.54 -44.07
CA ALA A 46 34.60 -21.79 -43.40
C ALA A 46 34.83 -21.90 -41.90
N PRO A 47 34.68 -20.81 -41.13
CA PRO A 47 34.84 -20.88 -39.68
C PRO A 47 33.94 -21.99 -39.15
N PRO A 48 34.43 -22.82 -38.19
CA PRO A 48 33.66 -23.93 -37.67
C PRO A 48 32.29 -23.44 -37.20
N ALA A 49 31.24 -24.19 -37.51
CA ALA A 49 29.90 -23.85 -37.08
C ALA A 49 29.89 -23.66 -35.56
N ALA A 50 29.29 -22.56 -35.10
CA ALA A 50 29.26 -22.23 -33.68
C ALA A 50 28.61 -23.38 -32.90
N ALA A 51 29.28 -23.86 -31.85
CA ALA A 51 28.74 -24.92 -31.02
C ALA A 51 27.47 -24.41 -30.34
N GLN A 52 26.35 -25.11 -30.49
CA GLN A 52 25.12 -24.76 -29.76
C GLN A 52 25.29 -25.14 -28.30
N VAL A 53 24.99 -24.21 -27.39
CA VAL A 53 25.11 -24.40 -25.94
C VAL A 53 23.85 -23.92 -25.23
N ASP A 54 23.46 -24.69 -24.22
CA ASP A 54 22.43 -24.31 -23.24
C ASP A 54 23.09 -23.71 -22.00
N VAL A 55 22.35 -22.87 -21.29
CA VAL A 55 22.86 -22.06 -20.18
C VAL A 55 22.38 -22.64 -18.83
N PRO A 56 23.22 -22.68 -17.77
CA PRO A 56 24.61 -22.22 -17.69
C PRO A 56 25.62 -23.12 -18.44
N PHE A 57 26.61 -22.49 -19.07
CA PHE A 57 27.71 -23.15 -19.77
C PHE A 57 29.06 -22.65 -19.26
N THR A 58 30.01 -23.56 -19.07
CA THR A 58 31.40 -23.22 -18.69
C THR A 58 32.38 -24.10 -19.45
N GLN A 59 33.47 -23.51 -19.95
CA GLN A 59 34.55 -24.24 -20.60
C GLN A 59 35.90 -23.64 -20.26
N THR A 60 36.86 -24.48 -19.86
CA THR A 60 38.21 -24.07 -19.44
C THR A 60 39.27 -24.32 -20.51
N ASN A 61 40.35 -23.55 -20.50
CA ASN A 61 41.53 -23.70 -21.38
C ASN A 61 41.21 -23.71 -22.89
N VAL A 62 40.24 -22.89 -23.33
CA VAL A 62 39.87 -22.76 -24.75
C VAL A 62 41.01 -22.08 -25.51
N THR A 63 41.67 -22.81 -26.43
CA THR A 63 42.89 -22.33 -27.10
C THR A 63 42.60 -21.42 -28.31
N LEU A 64 43.30 -20.29 -28.39
CA LEU A 64 43.37 -19.39 -29.55
C LEU A 64 44.76 -19.48 -30.19
N GLY A 65 44.81 -19.77 -31.50
CA GLY A 65 46.06 -20.07 -32.21
C GLY A 65 46.77 -18.86 -32.83
N SER A 66 46.11 -17.72 -32.99
CA SER A 66 46.68 -16.52 -33.62
C SER A 66 45.84 -15.26 -33.35
N VAL A 67 46.42 -14.07 -33.58
CA VAL A 67 45.68 -12.80 -33.46
C VAL A 67 44.55 -12.76 -34.49
N GLY A 68 43.34 -12.42 -34.05
CA GLY A 68 42.14 -12.45 -34.88
C GLY A 68 41.48 -13.83 -35.01
N SER A 69 42.07 -14.91 -34.49
CA SER A 69 41.34 -16.16 -34.28
C SER A 69 40.18 -15.95 -33.30
N GLN A 70 39.07 -16.65 -33.55
CA GLN A 70 37.83 -16.52 -32.79
C GLN A 70 37.28 -17.90 -32.40
N VAL A 71 36.55 -17.95 -31.30
CA VAL A 71 35.62 -19.04 -30.99
C VAL A 71 34.23 -18.44 -30.83
N SER A 72 33.21 -19.17 -31.31
CA SER A 72 31.82 -18.72 -31.31
C SER A 72 30.92 -19.82 -30.74
N TYR A 73 30.05 -19.44 -29.81
CA TYR A 73 29.08 -20.31 -29.14
C TYR A 73 27.67 -19.80 -29.44
N SER A 74 26.82 -20.63 -30.01
CA SER A 74 25.43 -20.27 -30.29
C SER A 74 24.56 -20.60 -29.09
N VAL A 75 24.22 -19.59 -28.31
CA VAL A 75 23.43 -19.71 -27.08
C VAL A 75 21.96 -19.78 -27.44
N ALA A 76 21.29 -20.88 -27.08
CA ALA A 76 19.84 -21.00 -27.18
C ALA A 76 19.18 -20.12 -26.11
N LEU A 77 18.48 -19.05 -26.51
CA LEU A 77 17.88 -18.10 -25.57
C LEU A 77 16.72 -18.71 -24.75
N SER A 78 16.18 -19.83 -25.21
CA SER A 78 15.19 -20.65 -24.48
C SER A 78 15.77 -21.43 -23.30
N SER A 79 17.10 -21.53 -23.19
CA SER A 79 17.78 -22.08 -22.01
C SER A 79 18.05 -21.04 -20.91
N LEU A 80 17.86 -19.75 -21.22
CA LEU A 80 18.01 -18.69 -20.25
C LEU A 80 16.78 -18.63 -19.31
N PRO A 81 16.95 -18.18 -18.05
CA PRO A 81 15.83 -18.02 -17.13
C PRO A 81 14.92 -16.87 -17.58
N GLU A 82 13.77 -16.71 -16.91
CA GLU A 82 12.82 -15.66 -17.27
C GLU A 82 13.38 -14.25 -17.07
N ARG A 83 12.90 -13.32 -17.90
CA ARG A 83 13.47 -11.98 -18.14
C ARG A 83 15.00 -11.98 -18.27
N PRO A 84 15.55 -12.71 -19.25
CA PRO A 84 16.97 -13.02 -19.25
C PRO A 84 17.88 -11.82 -19.47
N VAL A 85 18.95 -11.78 -18.68
CA VAL A 85 20.19 -11.10 -19.00
C VAL A 85 21.23 -12.16 -19.38
N LEU A 86 21.72 -12.10 -20.61
CA LEU A 86 22.80 -12.95 -21.07
C LEU A 86 24.13 -12.32 -20.64
N ILE A 87 24.94 -13.08 -19.90
CA ILE A 87 26.27 -12.68 -19.46
C ILE A 87 27.28 -13.67 -20.01
N ALA A 88 28.33 -13.13 -20.63
CA ALA A 88 29.50 -13.89 -21.05
C ALA A 88 30.74 -13.29 -20.41
N GLU A 89 31.48 -14.13 -19.68
CA GLU A 89 32.70 -13.78 -18.96
C GLU A 89 33.86 -14.63 -19.46
N VAL A 90 35.00 -13.98 -19.71
CA VAL A 90 36.23 -14.65 -20.16
C VAL A 90 37.44 -14.20 -19.37
N VAL A 91 38.32 -15.14 -19.04
CA VAL A 91 39.55 -14.91 -18.28
C VAL A 91 40.73 -15.55 -19.03
N PRO A 92 41.83 -14.81 -19.30
CA PRO A 92 43.04 -15.43 -19.87
C PRO A 92 43.61 -16.52 -18.97
N ASP A 93 44.31 -17.49 -19.55
CA ASP A 93 45.04 -18.47 -18.75
C ASP A 93 46.16 -17.82 -17.90
N GLY A 94 46.60 -18.52 -16.84
CA GLY A 94 47.61 -18.03 -15.91
C GLY A 94 49.03 -17.86 -16.47
N THR A 95 49.30 -18.34 -17.70
CA THR A 95 50.56 -18.12 -18.42
C THR A 95 50.50 -16.90 -19.36
N HIS A 96 49.32 -16.35 -19.63
CA HIS A 96 49.10 -15.17 -20.48
C HIS A 96 48.36 -14.01 -19.76
N PRO A 97 48.85 -13.54 -18.59
CA PRO A 97 48.16 -12.52 -17.78
C PRO A 97 48.02 -11.15 -18.46
N ASP A 98 48.85 -10.86 -19.47
CA ASP A 98 48.86 -9.64 -20.28
C ASP A 98 48.17 -9.80 -21.66
N MET A 99 47.48 -10.93 -21.88
CA MET A 99 46.65 -11.16 -23.07
C MET A 99 45.42 -10.25 -23.07
N THR A 100 45.15 -9.62 -24.22
CA THR A 100 43.95 -8.81 -24.44
C THR A 100 42.88 -9.66 -25.11
N LEU A 101 41.83 -9.98 -24.37
CA LEU A 101 40.63 -10.66 -24.88
C LEU A 101 39.57 -9.65 -25.28
N GLN A 102 38.75 -10.03 -26.25
CA GLN A 102 37.49 -9.37 -26.61
C GLN A 102 36.35 -10.39 -26.51
N VAL A 103 35.25 -9.99 -25.85
CA VAL A 103 34.00 -10.77 -25.78
C VAL A 103 32.83 -9.94 -26.31
N GLU A 104 32.07 -10.53 -27.22
CA GLU A 104 30.98 -9.91 -27.98
C GLU A 104 29.74 -10.81 -27.94
N ILE A 105 28.56 -10.20 -27.81
CA ILE A 105 27.28 -10.86 -28.09
C ILE A 105 26.79 -10.32 -29.43
N SER A 106 26.57 -11.16 -30.43
CA SER A 106 26.05 -10.74 -31.74
C SER A 106 25.34 -11.87 -32.50
N GLY A 107 24.92 -11.62 -33.75
CA GLY A 107 24.19 -12.61 -34.55
C GLY A 107 22.82 -13.03 -33.99
N CYS A 108 22.22 -12.20 -33.12
CA CYS A 108 20.95 -12.48 -32.46
C CYS A 108 19.77 -12.46 -33.43
N ASN A 109 18.94 -13.52 -33.44
CA ASN A 109 17.73 -13.61 -34.29
C ASN A 109 16.44 -13.11 -33.59
N LEU A 110 16.59 -12.17 -32.66
CA LEU A 110 15.48 -11.43 -32.05
C LEU A 110 15.08 -10.24 -32.92
N VAL A 111 13.78 -9.96 -32.98
CA VAL A 111 13.21 -8.80 -33.68
C VAL A 111 12.21 -8.11 -32.76
N ASN A 112 12.37 -6.80 -32.57
CA ASN A 112 11.39 -5.97 -31.89
C ASN A 112 10.65 -5.07 -32.86
N SER A 113 9.37 -4.82 -32.58
CA SER A 113 8.53 -3.93 -33.37
C SER A 113 8.92 -2.44 -33.21
N PHE A 114 9.76 -2.13 -32.22
CA PHE A 114 10.13 -0.78 -31.79
C PHE A 114 11.61 -0.40 -32.07
N GLY A 115 12.35 -1.22 -32.83
CA GLY A 115 13.59 -0.82 -33.51
C GLY A 115 14.92 -0.87 -32.73
N SER A 116 14.92 -1.06 -31.40
CA SER A 116 16.15 -1.08 -30.58
C SER A 116 16.48 -2.46 -29.98
N CYS A 117 16.92 -3.41 -30.82
CA CYS A 117 17.32 -4.76 -30.41
C CYS A 117 18.83 -5.03 -30.46
N SER A 118 19.66 -4.00 -30.30
CA SER A 118 21.11 -4.13 -30.39
C SER A 118 21.72 -4.79 -29.14
N PRO A 119 22.64 -5.75 -29.31
CA PRO A 119 23.58 -6.17 -28.26
C PRO A 119 24.47 -5.00 -27.77
N PRO A 120 25.09 -5.11 -26.58
CA PRO A 120 26.05 -4.13 -26.11
C PRO A 120 27.31 -4.12 -27.00
N PRO A 121 28.11 -3.04 -26.97
CA PRO A 121 29.44 -3.05 -27.57
C PRO A 121 30.32 -4.19 -27.00
N PRO A 122 31.30 -4.72 -27.77
CA PRO A 122 32.23 -5.72 -27.26
C PRO A 122 33.04 -5.21 -26.06
N ALA A 123 33.16 -6.01 -25.00
CA ALA A 123 34.10 -5.74 -23.92
C ALA A 123 35.50 -6.18 -24.36
N THR A 124 36.53 -5.37 -24.16
CA THR A 124 37.91 -5.65 -24.61
C THR A 124 38.93 -5.14 -23.59
N GLY A 125 39.87 -6.00 -23.16
CA GLY A 125 40.84 -5.67 -22.13
C GLY A 125 41.70 -6.86 -21.70
N THR A 126 42.62 -6.64 -20.77
CA THR A 126 43.41 -7.69 -20.11
C THR A 126 42.73 -8.17 -18.83
N GLY A 127 42.98 -9.42 -18.43
CA GLY A 127 42.27 -10.06 -17.31
C GLY A 127 40.79 -10.33 -17.62
N LEU A 128 39.97 -10.51 -16.57
CA LEU A 128 38.53 -10.80 -16.69
C LEU A 128 37.79 -9.76 -17.53
N GLN A 129 37.23 -10.19 -18.67
CA GLN A 129 36.30 -9.39 -19.47
C GLN A 129 34.88 -9.94 -19.29
N SER A 130 33.90 -9.05 -19.16
CA SER A 130 32.49 -9.40 -19.02
C SER A 130 31.64 -8.55 -19.97
N THR A 131 30.71 -9.17 -20.68
CA THR A 131 29.66 -8.46 -21.42
C THR A 131 28.29 -8.91 -20.96
N ARG A 132 27.38 -7.93 -20.77
CA ARG A 132 26.06 -8.09 -20.16
C ARG A 132 24.99 -7.52 -21.08
N TRP A 133 24.09 -8.37 -21.59
CA TRP A 133 23.00 -7.94 -22.46
C TRP A 133 21.62 -8.22 -21.87
N ASN A 134 20.83 -7.16 -21.75
CA ASN A 134 19.47 -7.19 -21.22
C ASN A 134 18.47 -7.70 -22.28
N VAL A 135 18.51 -9.00 -22.58
CA VAL A 135 17.70 -9.68 -23.60
C VAL A 135 16.20 -9.42 -23.42
N TYR A 136 15.73 -9.28 -22.18
CA TYR A 136 14.33 -8.94 -21.88
C TYR A 136 13.86 -7.60 -22.48
N ARG A 137 14.77 -6.65 -22.76
CA ARG A 137 14.41 -5.36 -23.40
C ARG A 137 14.06 -5.51 -24.88
N CYS A 138 14.52 -6.59 -25.52
CA CYS A 138 14.21 -6.90 -26.92
C CYS A 138 12.74 -7.32 -27.17
N VAL A 139 11.94 -7.53 -26.12
CA VAL A 139 10.54 -7.99 -26.23
C VAL A 139 9.58 -7.09 -25.43
N LEU A 140 9.93 -5.81 -25.28
CA LEU A 140 9.03 -4.79 -24.74
C LEU A 140 8.00 -4.37 -25.82
N GLY A 141 6.71 -4.45 -25.48
CA GLY A 141 5.60 -3.98 -26.32
C GLY A 141 5.04 -4.98 -27.35
N GLN A 142 5.42 -6.27 -27.31
CA GLN A 142 4.73 -7.32 -28.08
C GLN A 142 3.68 -8.04 -27.21
N THR A 143 2.56 -8.42 -27.83
CA THR A 143 1.45 -9.13 -27.18
C THR A 143 1.85 -10.56 -26.80
N TYR A 144 1.63 -10.91 -25.53
CA TYR A 144 1.71 -12.27 -24.99
C TYR A 144 0.41 -13.05 -25.39
N PRO A 145 0.37 -14.40 -25.47
CA PRO A 145 1.39 -15.39 -25.13
C PRO A 145 2.10 -16.02 -26.35
N VAL A 146 3.43 -16.10 -26.30
CA VAL A 146 4.26 -16.87 -27.26
C VAL A 146 5.49 -17.42 -26.52
N PRO A 147 6.02 -18.61 -26.87
CA PRO A 147 7.35 -19.08 -26.46
C PRO A 147 8.48 -18.19 -27.04
N GLN A 148 8.61 -16.97 -26.53
CA GLN A 148 9.31 -15.83 -27.13
C GLN A 148 10.82 -16.05 -27.42
N TYR A 149 11.43 -17.06 -26.79
CA TYR A 149 12.83 -17.44 -26.98
C TYR A 149 13.05 -18.84 -27.59
N VAL A 150 11.98 -19.58 -27.92
CA VAL A 150 12.09 -20.89 -28.58
C VAL A 150 12.54 -20.70 -30.02
N GLY A 151 13.58 -21.44 -30.42
CA GLY A 151 14.26 -21.22 -31.72
C GLY A 151 15.01 -19.88 -31.82
N LYS A 152 15.13 -19.13 -30.71
CA LYS A 152 15.92 -17.89 -30.67
C LYS A 152 17.33 -18.16 -30.16
N THR A 153 18.30 -17.56 -30.83
CA THR A 153 19.74 -17.79 -30.61
C THR A 153 20.52 -16.49 -30.69
N CYS A 154 21.61 -16.42 -29.94
CA CYS A 154 22.65 -15.39 -30.06
C CYS A 154 24.02 -16.03 -30.02
N ASN A 155 25.00 -15.43 -30.71
CA ASN A 155 26.36 -15.90 -30.65
C ASN A 155 27.13 -15.13 -29.58
N VAL A 156 27.81 -15.86 -28.69
CA VAL A 156 28.88 -15.32 -27.84
C VAL A 156 30.20 -15.58 -28.58
N ILE A 157 30.89 -14.52 -28.96
CA ILE A 157 32.14 -14.56 -29.72
C ILE A 157 33.28 -14.10 -28.82
N VAL A 158 34.35 -14.89 -28.77
CA VAL A 158 35.58 -14.57 -28.03
C VAL A 158 36.75 -14.51 -29.00
N ARG A 159 37.60 -13.48 -28.88
CA ARG A 159 38.78 -13.26 -29.73
C ARG A 159 39.98 -12.78 -28.91
N ALA A 160 41.19 -13.11 -29.38
CA ALA A 160 42.41 -12.46 -28.92
C ALA A 160 42.73 -11.25 -29.81
N THR A 161 42.80 -10.06 -29.22
CA THR A 161 43.31 -8.84 -29.90
C THR A 161 44.80 -8.65 -29.65
N SER A 162 45.34 -9.23 -28.58
CA SER A 162 46.77 -9.38 -28.31
C SER A 162 47.02 -10.64 -27.47
N PHE A 163 48.13 -11.34 -27.70
CA PHE A 163 48.58 -12.48 -26.87
C PHE A 163 49.52 -12.07 -25.73
N GLY A 164 49.70 -10.77 -25.51
CA GLY A 164 50.67 -10.26 -24.55
C GLY A 164 52.10 -10.62 -24.94
N SER A 165 52.97 -10.73 -23.94
CA SER A 165 54.41 -10.98 -24.07
C SER A 165 54.76 -12.46 -24.30
N ALA A 166 53.92 -13.39 -23.87
CA ALA A 166 54.12 -14.82 -24.05
C ALA A 166 53.81 -15.33 -25.48
N GLY A 167 52.95 -14.63 -26.23
CA GLY A 167 52.63 -14.95 -27.63
C GLY A 167 51.62 -16.10 -27.81
N PRO A 168 51.27 -16.46 -29.05
CA PRO A 168 50.34 -17.57 -29.31
C PRO A 168 51.05 -18.94 -29.30
N PRO A 169 50.34 -20.04 -28.97
CA PRO A 169 48.92 -20.10 -28.61
C PRO A 169 48.66 -19.83 -27.11
N ALA A 170 47.50 -19.25 -26.81
CA ALA A 170 47.03 -18.99 -25.44
C ALA A 170 45.64 -19.56 -25.21
N GLY A 171 45.34 -19.92 -23.97
CA GLY A 171 44.04 -20.36 -23.49
C GLY A 171 43.23 -19.25 -22.83
N PHE A 172 41.93 -19.47 -22.72
CA PHE A 172 41.04 -18.71 -21.84
C PHE A 172 39.97 -19.62 -21.22
N ASP A 173 39.48 -19.24 -20.05
CA ASP A 173 38.28 -19.82 -19.45
C ASP A 173 37.05 -18.97 -19.81
N LEU A 174 35.92 -19.63 -20.06
CA LEU A 174 34.64 -19.03 -20.44
C LEU A 174 33.53 -19.47 -19.50
N ALA A 175 32.71 -18.51 -19.06
CA ALA A 175 31.42 -18.76 -18.44
C ALA A 175 30.33 -17.98 -19.18
N ILE A 176 29.26 -18.68 -19.59
CA ILE A 176 28.03 -18.10 -20.11
C ILE A 176 26.92 -18.41 -19.10
N ARG A 177 26.27 -17.38 -18.57
CA ARG A 177 25.13 -17.53 -17.65
C ARG A 177 23.96 -16.63 -18.02
N GLY A 178 22.79 -17.04 -17.57
CA GLY A 178 21.59 -16.23 -17.55
C GLY A 178 21.38 -15.73 -16.14
N GLU A 179 21.25 -14.42 -15.97
CA GLU A 179 20.75 -13.82 -14.74
C GLU A 179 19.32 -13.34 -14.99
N THR A 180 18.37 -13.77 -14.16
CA THR A 180 17.14 -13.01 -13.95
C THR A 180 17.54 -11.76 -13.17
N VAL A 181 17.32 -10.59 -13.75
CA VAL A 181 17.39 -9.35 -12.97
C VAL A 181 16.12 -9.34 -12.13
N VAL A 182 16.23 -9.80 -10.88
CA VAL A 182 15.26 -9.50 -9.84
C VAL A 182 15.46 -8.05 -9.39
N PRO A 183 14.39 -7.31 -9.05
CA PRO A 183 14.55 -5.90 -8.81
C PRO A 183 13.69 -5.37 -7.62
N THR A 184 13.85 -4.09 -7.25
CA THR A 184 13.70 -3.47 -5.91
C THR A 184 13.06 -2.05 -5.92
N GLY A 185 11.78 -1.85 -6.28
CA GLY A 185 11.29 -0.51 -6.71
C GLY A 185 10.07 0.03 -5.95
N THR A 186 10.24 1.09 -5.15
CA THR A 186 9.18 1.61 -4.26
C THR A 186 8.40 2.78 -4.87
N SER A 187 7.07 2.70 -4.83
CA SER A 187 6.18 3.85 -5.11
C SER A 187 5.47 4.30 -3.83
N SER A 188 5.73 5.53 -3.39
CA SER A 188 5.06 6.13 -2.23
C SER A 188 4.03 7.16 -2.68
N SER A 189 2.76 6.96 -2.28
CA SER A 189 1.71 7.99 -2.38
C SER A 189 1.25 8.33 -0.96
N SER A 190 1.39 9.59 -0.56
CA SER A 190 0.88 10.09 0.72
C SER A 190 -0.50 10.73 0.53
N ILE A 191 -1.42 10.43 1.44
CA ILE A 191 -2.75 11.05 1.48
C ILE A 191 -2.89 11.77 2.79
N THR A 192 -2.91 13.09 2.71
CA THR A 192 -3.10 13.96 3.87
C THR A 192 -4.58 14.18 4.10
N THR A 193 -5.13 13.55 5.13
CA THR A 193 -6.44 13.92 5.68
C THR A 193 -6.34 15.30 6.34
N SER A 194 -7.01 16.30 5.76
CA SER A 194 -7.18 17.58 6.44
C SER A 194 -8.24 17.47 7.53
N VAL A 195 -7.94 18.03 8.70
CA VAL A 195 -8.95 18.33 9.72
C VAL A 195 -9.74 19.55 9.23
N GLN A 196 -11.06 19.45 9.30
CA GLN A 196 -11.99 20.54 9.01
C GLN A 196 -12.72 20.93 10.30
N SER A 197 -13.16 22.18 10.37
CA SER A 197 -13.87 22.73 11.53
C SER A 197 -15.15 23.41 11.05
N VAL A 198 -16.28 23.12 11.69
CA VAL A 198 -17.58 23.71 11.36
C VAL A 198 -18.28 24.24 12.61
N SER A 199 -18.96 25.39 12.45
CA SER A 199 -19.69 26.10 13.51
C SER A 199 -21.19 25.98 13.27
N ILE A 200 -21.83 24.99 13.89
CA ILE A 200 -23.25 24.67 13.70
C ILE A 200 -24.08 25.49 14.71
N THR A 201 -25.08 26.23 14.24
CA THR A 201 -26.02 26.96 15.11
C THR A 201 -27.08 26.03 15.68
N SER A 202 -27.70 26.38 16.81
CA SER A 202 -28.90 25.67 17.25
C SER A 202 -29.98 25.68 16.15
N LYS A 203 -30.70 24.57 16.05
CA LYS A 203 -31.85 24.36 15.14
C LYS A 203 -33.19 24.54 15.85
N LYS A 204 -33.16 24.38 17.17
CA LYS A 204 -34.24 24.66 18.11
C LYS A 204 -33.68 24.72 19.52
N ASP A 205 -34.20 25.62 20.34
CA ASP A 205 -33.96 25.62 21.79
C ASP A 205 -35.15 26.16 22.61
N THR A 206 -35.24 25.76 23.88
CA THR A 206 -36.35 26.19 24.76
C THR A 206 -36.02 26.04 26.24
N THR A 207 -36.56 26.93 27.08
CA THR A 207 -36.54 26.76 28.54
C THR A 207 -37.82 26.11 29.04
N ILE A 208 -37.71 25.12 29.93
CA ILE A 208 -38.81 24.44 30.61
C ILE A 208 -38.83 24.71 32.11
N TYR A 209 -40.02 24.84 32.70
CA TYR A 209 -40.24 25.42 34.04
C TYR A 209 -40.85 24.42 35.03
N ALA A 210 -40.13 24.02 36.08
CA ALA A 210 -40.67 23.11 37.10
C ALA A 210 -41.85 23.71 37.88
N THR A 211 -41.87 25.03 38.04
CA THR A 211 -42.91 25.79 38.76
C THR A 211 -44.18 26.00 37.94
N SER A 212 -44.12 25.81 36.62
CA SER A 212 -45.27 25.83 35.71
C SER A 212 -45.16 24.66 34.73
N PRO A 213 -45.56 23.44 35.13
CA PRO A 213 -45.12 22.21 34.46
C PRO A 213 -45.63 22.00 33.02
N THR A 214 -46.51 22.89 32.56
CA THR A 214 -47.13 22.93 31.23
C THR A 214 -46.68 24.14 30.40
N ALA A 215 -45.71 24.93 30.87
CA ALA A 215 -45.22 26.12 30.19
C ALA A 215 -43.74 25.99 29.82
N SER A 216 -43.33 26.84 28.88
CA SER A 216 -42.01 26.86 28.26
C SER A 216 -41.70 28.24 27.68
N ASN A 217 -40.52 28.37 27.07
CA ASN A 217 -40.04 29.58 26.41
C ASN A 217 -39.11 29.18 25.26
N GLY A 218 -39.66 29.02 24.06
CA GLY A 218 -38.95 28.67 22.81
C GLY A 218 -39.22 29.73 21.73
N ARG A 219 -39.20 31.00 22.18
CA ARG A 219 -39.27 32.24 21.39
C ARG A 219 -38.70 33.45 22.14
N GLY A 220 -38.60 33.36 23.46
CA GLY A 220 -37.86 34.30 24.27
C GLY A 220 -36.37 34.30 23.90
N GLN A 221 -35.68 35.39 24.21
CA GLN A 221 -34.31 35.64 23.76
C GLN A 221 -33.27 35.06 24.73
N SER A 222 -33.66 34.14 25.62
CA SER A 222 -32.80 33.58 26.66
C SER A 222 -33.15 32.16 27.10
N LEU A 223 -32.08 31.40 27.31
CA LEU A 223 -32.07 30.08 27.90
C LEU A 223 -31.72 30.14 29.39
N TRP A 224 -32.49 29.45 30.23
CA TRP A 224 -32.25 29.36 31.68
C TRP A 224 -31.97 27.95 32.18
N ALA A 225 -30.95 27.88 33.03
CA ALA A 225 -30.64 26.73 33.86
C ALA A 225 -30.60 27.16 35.33
N SER A 226 -31.37 26.54 36.21
CA SER A 226 -31.29 26.83 37.65
C SER A 226 -31.76 25.69 38.54
N ILE A 227 -31.15 25.56 39.73
CA ILE A 227 -31.56 24.67 40.82
C ILE A 227 -31.43 25.42 42.15
N GLY A 228 -32.42 25.26 43.03
CA GLY A 228 -32.37 25.82 44.39
C GLY A 228 -32.55 27.35 44.47
N THR A 229 -33.14 27.97 43.45
CA THR A 229 -33.39 29.42 43.41
C THR A 229 -34.87 29.78 43.62
N PRO A 230 -35.22 31.04 43.94
CA PRO A 230 -36.62 31.46 44.05
C PRO A 230 -37.45 31.36 42.75
N ALA A 231 -36.81 31.29 41.58
CA ALA A 231 -37.48 31.01 40.30
C ALA A 231 -37.94 29.55 40.18
N GLY A 232 -37.40 28.67 41.03
CA GLY A 232 -37.59 27.22 40.99
C GLY A 232 -36.47 26.52 40.24
N GLU A 233 -36.78 25.35 39.69
CA GLU A 233 -35.90 24.62 38.79
C GLU A 233 -36.24 24.97 37.34
N LEU A 234 -35.21 25.35 36.58
CA LEU A 234 -35.28 25.69 35.16
C LEU A 234 -34.25 24.85 34.42
N ARG A 235 -34.61 24.35 33.24
CA ARG A 235 -33.70 23.61 32.35
C ARG A 235 -33.88 24.11 30.93
N SER A 236 -32.81 24.09 30.15
CA SER A 236 -32.85 24.40 28.72
C SER A 236 -32.63 23.15 27.89
N LEU A 237 -33.40 23.00 26.81
CA LEU A 237 -33.23 21.98 25.79
C LEU A 237 -32.65 22.66 24.54
N ILE A 238 -31.64 22.07 23.89
CA ILE A 238 -30.98 22.63 22.70
C ILE A 238 -30.69 21.49 21.72
N ALA A 239 -31.00 21.65 20.43
CA ALA A 239 -30.62 20.69 19.39
C ALA A 239 -29.90 21.35 18.21
N PHE A 240 -29.06 20.56 17.54
CA PHE A 240 -28.24 20.94 16.38
C PHE A 240 -28.50 19.97 15.23
N ASP A 241 -28.32 20.42 13.99
CA ASP A 241 -28.36 19.56 12.81
C ASP A 241 -26.93 19.23 12.37
N LEU A 242 -26.48 17.99 12.59
CA LEU A 242 -25.13 17.59 12.20
C LEU A 242 -25.06 17.20 10.72
N ALA A 243 -26.17 16.67 10.17
CA ALA A 243 -26.20 16.06 8.84
C ALA A 243 -26.23 17.08 7.70
N SER A 244 -26.58 18.34 7.97
CA SER A 244 -26.49 19.45 7.01
C SER A 244 -25.06 19.95 6.80
N ASP A 245 -24.21 19.83 7.83
CA ASP A 245 -22.94 20.54 7.93
C ASP A 245 -21.71 19.63 7.97
N ILE A 246 -21.88 18.36 8.35
CA ILE A 246 -20.83 17.35 8.40
C ILE A 246 -21.14 16.24 7.38
N PRO A 247 -20.21 15.86 6.47
CA PRO A 247 -20.41 14.76 5.54
C PRO A 247 -20.66 13.41 6.24
N ALA A 248 -21.55 12.59 5.68
CA ALA A 248 -21.78 11.23 6.15
C ALA A 248 -20.47 10.41 6.13
N GLY A 249 -20.24 9.62 7.18
CA GLY A 249 -19.01 8.84 7.38
C GLY A 249 -17.79 9.62 7.89
N ALA A 250 -17.90 10.94 8.11
CA ALA A 250 -16.84 11.71 8.75
C ALA A 250 -16.53 11.22 10.16
N THR A 251 -15.25 11.25 10.53
CA THR A 251 -14.77 10.93 11.88
C THR A 251 -14.70 12.22 12.70
N ILE A 252 -15.48 12.29 13.78
CA ILE A 252 -15.45 13.43 14.72
C ILE A 252 -14.18 13.33 15.58
N LEU A 253 -13.46 14.44 15.72
CA LEU A 253 -12.18 14.53 16.44
C LEU A 253 -12.28 15.40 17.70
N ASP A 254 -12.95 16.55 17.61
CA ASP A 254 -13.33 17.39 18.76
C ASP A 254 -14.77 17.88 18.60
N ALA A 255 -15.42 18.18 19.73
CA ALA A 255 -16.74 18.75 19.79
C ALA A 255 -16.88 19.60 21.07
N ARG A 256 -17.30 20.86 20.90
CA ARG A 256 -17.52 21.80 21.99
C ARG A 256 -18.77 22.63 21.77
N LEU A 257 -19.57 22.76 22.83
CA LEU A 257 -20.74 23.63 22.86
C LEU A 257 -20.34 24.98 23.47
N GLU A 258 -20.56 26.05 22.73
CA GLU A 258 -20.28 27.43 23.12
C GLU A 258 -21.61 28.14 23.44
N LEU A 259 -21.75 28.62 24.68
CA LEU A 259 -22.92 29.34 25.18
C LEU A 259 -22.50 30.73 25.70
N THR A 260 -23.22 31.79 25.33
CA THR A 260 -22.92 33.16 25.79
C THR A 260 -23.72 33.49 27.06
N PRO A 261 -23.08 33.69 28.23
CA PRO A 261 -23.80 34.03 29.46
C PRO A 261 -24.39 35.45 29.39
N LEU A 262 -25.67 35.58 29.74
CA LEU A 262 -26.38 36.86 29.81
C LEU A 262 -26.57 37.31 31.27
N ALA A 263 -26.76 38.61 31.48
CA ALA A 263 -27.08 39.16 32.78
C ALA A 263 -28.55 38.87 33.18
N PRO A 264 -28.85 38.60 34.47
CA PRO A 264 -27.94 38.48 35.60
C PRO A 264 -27.47 37.03 35.85
N THR A 265 -26.32 36.64 35.31
CA THR A 265 -25.65 35.38 35.66
C THR A 265 -24.60 35.60 36.74
N VAL A 266 -24.60 34.76 37.77
CA VAL A 266 -23.63 34.81 38.87
C VAL A 266 -22.39 33.99 38.51
N GLY A 267 -21.20 34.57 38.67
CA GLY A 267 -19.95 33.84 38.51
C GLY A 267 -19.78 32.77 39.59
N GLY A 268 -19.27 31.60 39.21
CA GLY A 268 -19.13 30.44 40.09
C GLY A 268 -20.24 29.38 39.93
N THR A 269 -21.33 29.68 39.21
CA THR A 269 -22.39 28.70 38.92
C THR A 269 -21.84 27.50 38.11
N PRO A 270 -21.98 26.25 38.58
CA PRO A 270 -21.64 25.05 37.81
C PRO A 270 -22.78 24.68 36.86
N VAL A 271 -22.43 24.41 35.61
CA VAL A 271 -23.34 24.08 34.51
C VAL A 271 -23.04 22.66 34.05
N ASP A 272 -24.09 21.84 33.98
CA ASP A 272 -24.04 20.46 33.50
C ASP A 272 -24.72 20.34 32.13
N LEU A 273 -24.14 19.47 31.29
CA LEU A 273 -24.69 19.08 29.99
C LEU A 273 -25.01 17.58 29.98
N TYR A 274 -26.23 17.22 29.59
CA TYR A 274 -26.69 15.83 29.42
C TYR A 274 -27.26 15.62 28.01
N ALA A 275 -27.26 14.38 27.53
CA ALA A 275 -27.98 13.97 26.31
C ALA A 275 -29.46 13.72 26.62
N ILE A 276 -30.37 14.07 25.70
CA ILE A 276 -31.81 13.81 25.80
C ILE A 276 -32.18 12.52 25.07
N SER A 277 -32.92 11.63 25.74
CA SER A 277 -33.48 10.40 25.15
C SER A 277 -34.30 10.72 23.89
N PRO A 278 -34.08 10.03 22.77
CA PRO A 278 -34.86 10.25 21.57
C PRO A 278 -36.27 9.64 21.70
N ASP A 279 -37.27 10.32 21.14
CA ASP A 279 -38.58 9.71 20.88
C ASP A 279 -38.97 9.94 19.40
N PRO A 280 -38.82 8.93 18.53
CA PRO A 280 -39.12 9.08 17.10
C PRO A 280 -40.62 9.16 16.81
N SER A 281 -41.50 8.91 17.80
CA SER A 281 -42.95 8.99 17.65
C SER A 281 -43.51 10.37 18.03
N GLU A 282 -42.94 10.99 19.06
CA GLU A 282 -43.29 12.35 19.52
C GLU A 282 -42.00 13.11 19.93
N PRO A 283 -41.18 13.57 18.97
CA PRO A 283 -39.96 14.32 19.26
C PRO A 283 -40.30 15.63 19.97
N TRP A 284 -39.39 16.11 20.83
CA TRP A 284 -39.65 17.37 21.53
C TRP A 284 -39.73 18.55 20.57
N LEU A 285 -40.70 19.45 20.80
CA LEU A 285 -40.94 20.62 19.97
C LEU A 285 -40.59 21.90 20.74
N GLU A 286 -40.06 22.90 20.05
CA GLU A 286 -39.68 24.19 20.62
C GLU A 286 -40.87 24.98 21.20
N GLY A 287 -41.98 24.98 20.46
CA GLY A 287 -43.16 25.79 20.74
C GLY A 287 -43.09 27.18 20.11
N THR A 288 -43.98 28.06 20.55
CA THR A 288 -43.97 29.50 20.17
C THR A 288 -44.18 30.44 21.35
N SER A 289 -44.02 29.91 22.57
CA SER A 289 -44.14 30.63 23.83
C SER A 289 -42.97 31.60 24.02
N ASP A 290 -43.31 32.88 24.18
CA ASP A 290 -42.38 34.00 24.33
C ASP A 290 -42.56 34.60 25.74
N ALA A 291 -41.62 34.29 26.64
CA ALA A 291 -41.64 34.76 28.02
C ALA A 291 -41.16 36.22 28.09
N ALA A 292 -41.72 37.00 29.01
CA ALA A 292 -41.41 38.42 29.11
C ALA A 292 -40.20 38.72 30.01
N ARG A 293 -39.58 39.88 29.78
CA ARG A 293 -38.57 40.52 30.64
C ARG A 293 -37.22 39.79 30.71
N ASP A 294 -36.95 39.09 31.80
CA ASP A 294 -35.75 38.29 31.99
C ASP A 294 -35.99 36.81 31.71
N GLU A 295 -37.22 36.42 31.38
CA GLU A 295 -37.63 35.06 31.00
C GLU A 295 -37.48 34.01 32.12
N SER A 296 -37.20 34.45 33.35
CA SER A 296 -37.21 33.59 34.54
C SER A 296 -38.63 33.16 34.96
N VAL A 297 -39.65 33.85 34.46
CA VAL A 297 -41.08 33.58 34.68
C VAL A 297 -41.72 33.14 33.36
N PRO A 298 -42.43 32.00 33.33
CA PRO A 298 -42.94 31.42 32.09
C PRO A 298 -44.04 32.27 31.43
N ALA A 299 -44.14 32.13 30.10
CA ALA A 299 -45.30 32.57 29.34
C ALA A 299 -46.55 31.71 29.64
N ALA A 300 -47.69 32.07 29.04
CA ALA A 300 -48.84 31.17 29.02
C ALA A 300 -48.49 29.87 28.25
N PRO A 301 -48.99 28.69 28.69
CA PRO A 301 -48.85 27.44 27.94
C PRO A 301 -49.30 27.55 26.48
N VAL A 302 -48.54 26.95 25.56
CA VAL A 302 -48.86 26.89 24.13
C VAL A 302 -48.79 25.44 23.65
N ASP A 303 -49.81 24.99 22.93
CA ASP A 303 -49.85 23.65 22.34
C ASP A 303 -48.71 23.45 21.32
N GLY A 304 -48.12 22.24 21.32
CA GLY A 304 -46.97 21.90 20.47
C GLY A 304 -45.63 22.38 21.02
N ALA A 305 -45.50 22.57 22.33
CA ALA A 305 -44.26 22.98 22.99
C ALA A 305 -43.75 21.91 23.97
N ALA A 306 -42.43 21.76 24.08
CA ALA A 306 -41.78 20.98 25.12
C ALA A 306 -41.91 21.73 26.44
N THR A 307 -42.29 21.03 27.50
CA THR A 307 -42.59 21.58 28.83
C THR A 307 -41.91 20.72 29.90
N TRP A 308 -42.09 21.05 31.18
CA TRP A 308 -41.57 20.20 32.25
C TRP A 308 -42.13 18.77 32.24
N THR A 309 -43.33 18.56 31.69
CA THR A 309 -44.03 17.27 31.76
C THR A 309 -44.11 16.52 30.44
N HIS A 310 -43.94 17.20 29.30
CA HIS A 310 -44.15 16.63 27.97
C HIS A 310 -43.13 17.14 26.94
N ARG A 311 -42.74 16.28 25.99
CA ARG A 311 -42.01 16.59 24.76
C ARG A 311 -42.81 17.52 23.84
N SER A 312 -44.11 17.29 23.77
CA SER A 312 -45.06 18.08 22.99
C SER A 312 -46.37 18.20 23.77
N TRP A 313 -46.44 19.20 24.63
CA TRP A 313 -47.63 19.48 25.43
C TRP A 313 -48.76 19.98 24.54
N ALA A 314 -49.99 19.56 24.82
CA ALA A 314 -51.18 20.14 24.22
C ALA A 314 -52.35 20.10 25.21
N SER A 315 -53.07 21.22 25.30
CA SER A 315 -54.18 21.43 26.23
C SER A 315 -55.34 20.44 26.07
N ALA A 316 -55.62 20.01 24.83
CA ALA A 316 -56.71 19.07 24.53
C ALA A 316 -56.32 17.59 24.64
N LEU A 317 -55.07 17.24 24.36
CA LEU A 317 -54.55 15.87 24.42
C LEU A 317 -53.02 15.90 24.58
N PRO A 318 -52.47 15.87 25.82
CA PRO A 318 -51.03 15.89 26.05
C PRO A 318 -50.33 14.67 25.41
N LYS A 319 -49.19 14.89 24.74
CA LYS A 319 -48.43 13.89 23.97
C LYS A 319 -46.99 13.79 24.45
N GLY A 320 -46.37 12.62 24.25
CA GLY A 320 -44.97 12.35 24.61
C GLY A 320 -44.60 12.82 26.02
N PRO A 321 -45.26 12.34 27.10
CA PRO A 321 -44.85 12.66 28.45
C PRO A 321 -43.39 12.24 28.68
N TRP A 322 -42.61 13.06 29.38
CA TRP A 322 -41.29 12.61 29.84
C TRP A 322 -41.49 11.49 30.87
N THR A 323 -40.62 10.48 30.85
CA THR A 323 -40.56 9.48 31.92
C THR A 323 -40.06 10.12 33.22
N THR A 324 -39.12 11.06 33.12
CA THR A 324 -38.64 11.92 34.21
C THR A 324 -39.04 13.37 33.94
N PRO A 325 -39.87 13.99 34.80
CA PRO A 325 -40.19 15.42 34.67
C PRO A 325 -38.94 16.29 34.64
N GLY A 326 -38.94 17.28 33.74
CA GLY A 326 -37.78 18.10 33.40
C GLY A 326 -36.88 17.51 32.31
N GLY A 327 -37.30 16.45 31.61
CA GLY A 327 -36.58 15.86 30.48
C GLY A 327 -35.94 14.50 30.78
N ASP A 328 -36.07 13.58 29.83
CA ASP A 328 -35.46 12.25 29.90
C ASP A 328 -33.97 12.31 29.51
N VAL A 329 -33.08 12.31 30.50
CA VAL A 329 -31.62 12.23 30.23
C VAL A 329 -31.17 10.79 29.93
N ILE A 330 -30.20 10.62 29.03
CA ILE A 330 -29.57 9.32 28.75
C ILE A 330 -28.06 9.36 29.03
N GLY A 331 -27.56 8.24 29.54
CA GLY A 331 -26.14 8.08 29.86
C GLY A 331 -25.65 8.93 31.03
N PRO A 332 -24.33 9.05 31.21
CA PRO A 332 -23.73 9.94 32.20
C PRO A 332 -23.82 11.41 31.76
N ARG A 333 -23.48 12.32 32.68
CA ARG A 333 -23.21 13.73 32.34
C ARG A 333 -22.12 13.80 31.27
N LEU A 334 -22.36 14.55 30.20
CA LEU A 334 -21.37 14.79 29.14
C LEU A 334 -20.30 15.78 29.64
N VAL A 335 -20.72 16.97 30.09
CA VAL A 335 -19.78 18.04 30.52
C VAL A 335 -20.22 18.64 31.85
N ARG A 336 -19.25 19.06 32.66
CA ARG A 336 -19.44 20.07 33.71
C ARG A 336 -18.43 21.20 33.52
N ALA A 337 -18.90 22.44 33.46
CA ALA A 337 -18.05 23.63 33.47
C ALA A 337 -18.61 24.69 34.43
N THR A 338 -17.76 25.62 34.86
CA THR A 338 -18.15 26.69 35.79
C THR A 338 -18.07 28.05 35.10
N ILE A 339 -19.09 28.89 35.28
CA ILE A 339 -19.12 30.24 34.70
C ILE A 339 -18.10 31.14 35.42
N ALA A 340 -16.94 31.35 34.80
CA ALA A 340 -15.80 32.06 35.39
C ALA A 340 -15.68 33.53 34.91
N GLY A 341 -16.80 34.19 34.57
CA GLY A 341 -16.80 35.57 34.05
C GLY A 341 -16.28 35.72 32.62
N GLN A 342 -16.14 34.61 31.89
CA GLN A 342 -15.79 34.59 30.46
C GLN A 342 -16.97 35.10 29.61
N PRO A 343 -16.72 35.73 28.44
CA PRO A 343 -17.79 36.13 27.52
C PRO A 343 -18.53 34.94 26.89
N THR A 344 -17.88 33.78 26.82
CA THR A 344 -18.42 32.52 26.32
C THR A 344 -18.07 31.40 27.28
N LEU A 345 -19.06 30.60 27.68
CA LEU A 345 -18.87 29.33 28.37
C LEU A 345 -18.62 28.25 27.32
N VAL A 346 -17.45 27.62 27.36
CA VAL A 346 -17.11 26.49 26.49
C VAL A 346 -17.32 25.19 27.28
N LEU A 347 -18.15 24.31 26.73
CA LEU A 347 -18.43 22.97 27.24
C LEU A 347 -17.77 21.94 26.30
N SER A 348 -16.68 21.31 26.74
CA SER A 348 -16.02 20.21 26.01
C SER A 348 -15.62 19.06 26.94
N SER A 349 -15.60 17.85 26.40
CA SER A 349 -15.17 16.62 27.09
C SER A 349 -15.06 15.46 26.08
N PRO A 350 -14.31 14.38 26.40
CA PRO A 350 -14.35 13.14 25.62
C PRO A 350 -15.76 12.54 25.49
N GLU A 351 -16.59 12.65 26.53
CA GLU A 351 -17.97 12.18 26.56
C GLU A 351 -18.86 12.95 25.56
N LEU A 352 -18.65 14.27 25.42
CA LEU A 352 -19.33 15.08 24.42
C LEU A 352 -18.90 14.71 23.00
N VAL A 353 -17.60 14.50 22.76
CA VAL A 353 -17.08 14.03 21.45
C VAL A 353 -17.73 12.69 21.07
N ALA A 354 -17.74 11.72 21.98
CA ALA A 354 -18.37 10.42 21.77
C ALA A 354 -19.88 10.54 21.50
N HIS A 355 -20.57 11.45 22.18
CA HIS A 355 -22.00 11.68 21.97
C HIS A 355 -22.29 12.33 20.61
N VAL A 356 -21.52 13.35 20.22
CA VAL A 356 -21.65 14.01 18.90
C VAL A 356 -21.31 13.06 17.75
N ALA A 357 -20.31 12.18 17.93
CA ALA A 357 -20.01 11.11 16.98
C ALA A 357 -21.20 10.13 16.82
N ALA A 358 -21.87 9.76 17.91
CA ALA A 358 -23.03 8.88 17.88
C ALA A 358 -24.27 9.55 17.24
N LEU A 359 -24.51 10.83 17.54
CA LEU A 359 -25.54 11.65 16.88
C LEU A 359 -25.31 11.78 15.37
N HIS A 360 -24.05 11.95 14.94
CA HIS A 360 -23.69 12.04 13.53
C HIS A 360 -23.88 10.70 12.81
N ALA A 361 -23.50 9.60 13.45
CA ALA A 361 -23.67 8.25 12.91
C ALA A 361 -25.14 7.81 12.80
N SER A 362 -26.01 8.30 13.69
CA SER A 362 -27.45 8.03 13.62
C SER A 362 -28.29 9.11 14.33
N SER A 363 -29.21 9.72 13.59
CA SER A 363 -30.16 10.72 14.08
C SER A 363 -31.19 10.18 15.09
N GLY A 364 -31.16 8.89 15.40
CA GLY A 364 -32.03 8.23 16.40
C GLY A 364 -31.37 7.96 17.74
N VAL A 365 -30.19 8.53 18.04
CA VAL A 365 -29.45 8.28 19.30
C VAL A 365 -29.83 9.25 20.43
N ALA A 366 -30.15 10.51 20.10
CA ALA A 366 -30.66 11.51 21.03
C ALA A 366 -31.38 12.65 20.29
N ASP A 367 -32.32 13.31 20.96
CA ASP A 367 -33.06 14.46 20.39
C ASP A 367 -32.34 15.81 20.64
N GLY A 368 -31.12 15.79 21.19
CA GLY A 368 -30.32 16.97 21.55
C GLY A 368 -29.80 16.94 22.98
N PHE A 369 -29.57 18.12 23.53
CA PHE A 369 -28.90 18.36 24.81
C PHE A 369 -29.81 19.02 25.84
N LEU A 370 -29.63 18.65 27.10
CA LEU A 370 -30.23 19.30 28.27
C LEU A 370 -29.14 20.04 29.06
N VAL A 371 -29.35 21.34 29.26
CA VAL A 371 -28.50 22.22 30.07
C VAL A 371 -29.18 22.46 31.42
N THR A 372 -28.45 22.25 32.50
CA THR A 372 -28.92 22.51 33.87
C THR A 372 -27.77 23.01 34.76
N THR A 373 -28.05 23.40 36.00
CA THR A 373 -27.03 23.70 37.02
C THR A 373 -27.08 22.66 38.14
N VAL A 374 -26.09 22.65 39.03
CA VAL A 374 -26.18 21.87 40.29
C VAL A 374 -26.82 22.70 41.40
N GLU A 375 -26.53 24.00 41.40
CA GLU A 375 -27.02 25.00 42.33
C GLU A 375 -26.96 26.38 41.67
N GLY A 376 -27.75 27.33 42.17
CA GLY A 376 -27.81 28.68 41.62
C GLY A 376 -28.46 28.73 40.24
N SER A 377 -28.22 29.82 39.51
CA SER A 377 -28.80 30.07 38.19
C SER A 377 -27.79 30.59 37.17
N ALA A 378 -27.99 30.20 35.92
CA ALA A 378 -27.32 30.72 34.74
C ALA A 378 -28.36 31.07 33.67
N ARG A 379 -28.13 32.19 32.99
CA ARG A 379 -28.89 32.66 31.83
C ARG A 379 -27.93 32.71 30.64
N PHE A 380 -28.36 32.21 29.50
CA PHE A 380 -27.61 32.25 28.24
C PHE A 380 -28.47 32.85 27.12
N ALA A 381 -27.84 33.24 26.02
CA ALA A 381 -28.54 33.57 24.78
C ALA A 381 -29.23 32.33 24.19
N SER A 382 -30.45 32.49 23.69
CA SER A 382 -31.16 31.51 22.84
C SER A 382 -30.82 31.70 21.36
N ASP A 383 -31.42 30.91 20.48
CA ASP A 383 -31.33 31.17 19.04
C ASP A 383 -32.06 32.46 18.59
N GLU A 384 -33.02 32.98 19.37
CA GLU A 384 -33.69 34.25 19.10
C GLU A 384 -32.92 35.48 19.59
N ASP A 385 -31.77 35.33 20.27
CA ASP A 385 -30.96 36.47 20.72
C ASP A 385 -30.68 37.43 19.54
N PRO A 386 -30.96 38.75 19.71
CA PRO A 386 -30.85 39.74 18.64
C PRO A 386 -29.41 39.96 18.13
N SER A 387 -28.40 39.42 18.81
CA SER A 387 -27.01 39.35 18.39
C SER A 387 -26.68 37.92 17.93
N PRO A 388 -26.56 37.67 16.60
CA PRO A 388 -26.16 36.35 16.08
C PRO A 388 -24.77 35.86 16.52
N ALA A 389 -23.96 36.73 17.12
CA ALA A 389 -22.69 36.35 17.74
C ALA A 389 -22.88 35.66 19.10
N ASN A 390 -23.98 35.92 19.81
CA ASN A 390 -24.24 35.39 21.15
C ASN A 390 -24.86 33.98 21.13
N ARG A 391 -25.62 33.66 20.07
CA ARG A 391 -26.45 32.45 19.93
C ARG A 391 -25.66 31.15 20.15
N PRO A 392 -26.28 30.07 20.67
CA PRO A 392 -25.62 28.78 20.88
C PRO A 392 -24.95 28.22 19.63
N ARG A 393 -23.73 27.69 19.80
CA ARG A 393 -22.95 27.08 18.71
C ARG A 393 -22.35 25.76 19.16
N LEU A 394 -22.52 24.72 18.36
CA LEU A 394 -21.72 23.51 18.46
C LEU A 394 -20.59 23.61 17.43
N ILE A 395 -19.36 23.74 17.91
CA ILE A 395 -18.18 23.68 17.05
C ILE A 395 -17.69 22.24 17.02
N VAL A 396 -17.51 21.71 15.81
CA VAL A 396 -17.09 20.32 15.60
C VAL A 396 -15.88 20.31 14.68
N ASP A 397 -14.80 19.70 15.16
CA ASP A 397 -13.61 19.42 14.35
C ASP A 397 -13.67 17.96 13.90
N PHE A 398 -13.60 17.71 12.60
CA PHE A 398 -13.77 16.40 11.99
C PHE A 398 -12.74 16.16 10.89
N SER A 399 -12.39 14.89 10.68
CA SER A 399 -11.83 14.48 9.39
C SER A 399 -12.99 14.02 8.51
N PRO A 400 -13.13 14.52 7.27
CA PRO A 400 -14.08 13.95 6.32
C PRO A 400 -13.87 12.44 6.21
N ALA A 401 -14.92 11.70 5.84
CA ALA A 401 -14.69 10.35 5.34
C ALA A 401 -13.64 10.48 4.23
N THR A 402 -12.49 9.85 4.41
CA THR A 402 -11.63 9.59 3.25
C THR A 402 -12.52 8.83 2.28
N ALA A 403 -12.70 9.40 1.08
CA ALA A 403 -13.03 8.54 -0.04
C ALA A 403 -12.03 7.38 0.04
N PRO A 404 -12.48 6.11 -0.06
CA PRO A 404 -11.59 4.97 0.08
C PRO A 404 -10.33 5.23 -0.74
N ILE A 405 -9.17 4.97 -0.16
CA ILE A 405 -7.89 5.24 -0.82
C ILE A 405 -7.81 4.35 -2.06
N SER A 406 -8.33 4.86 -3.16
CA SER A 406 -8.46 4.19 -4.44
C SER A 406 -7.20 4.51 -5.22
N GLY A 407 -6.12 3.82 -4.87
CA GLY A 407 -4.87 3.90 -5.60
C GLY A 407 -5.02 3.21 -6.96
N THR A 408 -4.73 3.92 -8.03
CA THR A 408 -4.74 3.38 -9.39
C THR A 408 -3.36 2.81 -9.71
N ILE A 409 -3.15 1.50 -9.54
CA ILE A 409 -1.90 0.82 -9.91
C ILE A 409 -1.84 0.73 -11.43
N ASN A 410 -1.29 1.76 -12.08
CA ASN A 410 -1.16 1.82 -13.53
C ASN A 410 0.21 1.27 -13.99
N PRO A 411 0.28 0.01 -14.47
CA PRO A 411 1.54 -0.64 -14.86
C PRO A 411 2.16 -0.01 -16.12
N ASN A 412 1.42 0.84 -16.83
CA ASN A 412 1.87 1.53 -18.03
C ASN A 412 2.29 2.99 -17.80
N LEU A 413 1.88 3.62 -16.70
CA LEU A 413 2.09 5.07 -16.48
C LEU A 413 3.09 5.40 -15.37
N VAL A 414 3.49 4.43 -14.56
CA VAL A 414 4.73 4.57 -13.80
C VAL A 414 5.89 4.32 -14.77
N THR A 415 6.57 5.38 -15.19
CA THR A 415 7.96 5.24 -15.64
C THR A 415 8.78 4.83 -14.43
N PHE A 416 8.89 3.51 -14.18
CA PHE A 416 9.61 2.95 -13.04
C PHE A 416 11.08 3.41 -13.08
N VAL A 417 11.39 4.42 -12.26
CA VAL A 417 12.74 4.99 -12.17
C VAL A 417 13.58 4.04 -11.34
N ASN A 418 14.52 3.38 -12.01
CA ASN A 418 15.83 2.91 -11.52
C ASN A 418 16.11 3.10 -10.02
N GLU A 419 15.40 2.39 -9.17
CA GLU A 419 15.60 0.97 -9.02
C GLU A 419 14.45 0.25 -9.76
N ASN A 420 14.75 -0.57 -10.77
CA ASN A 420 14.34 -1.96 -10.71
C ASN A 420 12.93 -2.28 -10.08
N GLN A 421 11.93 -2.89 -10.76
CA GLN A 421 11.10 -3.99 -10.17
C GLN A 421 10.54 -5.02 -11.20
N ASP A 422 10.19 -6.24 -10.75
CA ASP A 422 9.77 -7.36 -11.60
C ASP A 422 8.25 -7.47 -11.66
N PHE A 423 7.66 -7.07 -12.79
CA PHE A 423 6.26 -7.33 -13.09
C PHE A 423 6.09 -7.55 -14.60
N ARG A 424 5.28 -8.54 -14.97
CA ARG A 424 4.49 -8.53 -16.21
C ARG A 424 3.17 -9.28 -16.02
N TRP A 425 2.08 -8.52 -16.04
CA TRP A 425 0.74 -8.84 -16.57
C TRP A 425 0.05 -10.13 -16.09
N ILE A 426 -1.02 -9.91 -15.31
CA ILE A 426 -1.88 -10.89 -14.67
C ILE A 426 -2.93 -11.43 -15.64
N TYR A 427 -3.29 -12.72 -15.49
CA TYR A 427 -4.58 -13.25 -15.92
C TYR A 427 -5.11 -14.17 -14.82
N ASP A 428 -6.09 -13.68 -14.04
CA ASP A 428 -7.07 -14.55 -13.38
C ASP A 428 -7.86 -15.28 -14.49
N LEU A 429 -7.91 -16.61 -14.39
CA LEU A 429 -8.60 -17.50 -15.32
C LEU A 429 -9.57 -18.47 -14.61
N ASP A 430 -9.61 -18.45 -13.27
CA ASP A 430 -10.32 -19.38 -12.40
C ASP A 430 -11.38 -18.73 -11.50
N GLN A 431 -11.45 -17.40 -11.43
CA GLN A 431 -12.56 -16.61 -10.86
C GLN A 431 -12.79 -16.80 -9.35
N ASP A 432 -11.76 -17.05 -8.54
CA ASP A 432 -11.92 -17.24 -7.09
C ASP A 432 -11.68 -15.98 -6.22
N ASP A 433 -11.06 -14.94 -6.78
CA ASP A 433 -11.28 -13.50 -6.49
C ASP A 433 -11.27 -13.08 -4.97
N VAL A 434 -10.51 -13.77 -4.11
CA VAL A 434 -10.42 -13.48 -2.66
C VAL A 434 -9.00 -13.67 -2.09
N LEU A 435 -8.48 -12.66 -1.38
CA LEU A 435 -7.43 -12.82 -0.37
C LEU A 435 -7.82 -12.10 0.93
N ILE A 436 -7.50 -12.68 2.09
CA ILE A 436 -7.86 -12.16 3.41
C ILE A 436 -6.59 -11.92 4.23
N THR A 437 -6.37 -10.68 4.68
CA THR A 437 -5.37 -10.35 5.70
C THR A 437 -5.97 -10.55 7.12
N PRO A 438 -5.24 -11.18 8.08
CA PRO A 438 -5.81 -11.55 9.38
C PRO A 438 -5.75 -10.46 10.46
N VAL A 439 -5.40 -9.20 10.14
CA VAL A 439 -5.34 -8.08 11.10
C VAL A 439 -5.99 -6.82 10.50
N ALA A 440 -6.27 -5.80 11.32
CA ALA A 440 -7.32 -4.79 11.14
C ALA A 440 -7.11 -3.73 10.03
N GLY A 441 -7.02 -4.17 8.79
CA GLY A 441 -7.21 -3.37 7.59
C GLY A 441 -7.42 -4.29 6.38
N ARG A 442 -8.58 -4.19 5.73
CA ARG A 442 -8.86 -4.97 4.53
C ARG A 442 -8.42 -4.19 3.30
N CYS A 443 -7.59 -4.81 2.47
CA CYS A 443 -7.36 -4.41 1.08
C CYS A 443 -8.28 -5.22 0.17
N GLU A 444 -9.26 -4.58 -0.47
CA GLU A 444 -10.05 -5.22 -1.53
C GLU A 444 -9.57 -4.73 -2.90
N VAL A 445 -9.34 -5.65 -3.84
CA VAL A 445 -9.12 -5.31 -5.26
C VAL A 445 -10.49 -5.12 -5.91
N ALA A 446 -10.83 -3.89 -6.26
CA ALA A 446 -12.13 -3.58 -6.86
C ALA A 446 -12.14 -3.98 -8.35
N ASN A 447 -12.68 -5.17 -8.64
CA ASN A 447 -12.85 -5.68 -10.00
C ASN A 447 -14.04 -4.99 -10.70
N ASN A 448 -13.77 -4.01 -11.57
CA ASN A 448 -14.80 -3.25 -12.31
C ASN A 448 -15.42 -4.03 -13.49
N GLY A 449 -15.53 -5.36 -13.40
CA GLY A 449 -16.14 -6.22 -14.43
C GLY A 449 -15.38 -6.27 -15.76
N SER A 450 -14.10 -5.91 -15.75
CA SER A 450 -13.21 -6.07 -16.90
C SER A 450 -11.78 -6.27 -16.40
N ASN A 451 -11.08 -7.25 -16.97
CA ASN A 451 -9.69 -7.62 -16.65
C ASN A 451 -8.69 -6.59 -17.20
N LEU A 452 -8.97 -5.31 -17.01
CA LEU A 452 -8.26 -4.18 -17.58
C LEU A 452 -7.58 -3.39 -16.47
N LEU A 453 -6.28 -3.65 -16.37
CA LEU A 453 -5.32 -2.80 -15.67
C LEU A 453 -5.56 -1.31 -16.02
N PRO A 454 -5.56 -0.40 -15.02
CA PRO A 454 -4.99 -0.51 -13.67
C PRO A 454 -5.80 -1.30 -12.63
N TYR A 455 -5.11 -1.96 -11.68
CA TYR A 455 -5.76 -2.47 -10.47
C TYR A 455 -6.05 -1.33 -9.50
N THR A 456 -7.23 -1.34 -8.89
CA THR A 456 -7.62 -0.44 -7.81
C THR A 456 -7.73 -1.23 -6.51
N TYR A 457 -6.92 -0.86 -5.52
CA TYR A 457 -7.10 -1.34 -4.15
C TYR A 457 -7.98 -0.35 -3.36
N GLN A 458 -8.67 -0.84 -2.34
CA GLN A 458 -9.37 -0.04 -1.35
C GLN A 458 -8.92 -0.45 0.05
N PHE A 459 -8.35 0.50 0.81
CA PHE A 459 -8.04 0.32 2.22
C PHE A 459 -9.27 0.61 3.10
N GLN A 460 -9.64 -0.32 3.99
CA GLN A 460 -10.81 -0.22 4.89
C GLN A 460 -10.44 -0.07 6.39
N GLY A 461 -9.25 0.41 6.73
CA GLY A 461 -8.85 0.63 8.13
C GLY A 461 -9.41 1.91 8.76
N ASN A 462 -9.37 1.96 10.09
CA ASN A 462 -9.84 3.10 10.88
C ASN A 462 -8.85 4.29 10.81
N PRO A 463 -9.28 5.52 10.44
CA PRO A 463 -8.39 6.69 10.38
C PRO A 463 -7.79 7.11 11.74
N SER A 464 -8.31 6.60 12.88
CA SER A 464 -7.71 6.81 14.20
C SER A 464 -6.64 5.77 14.58
N TYR A 465 -6.38 4.77 13.74
CA TYR A 465 -5.24 3.86 13.93
C TYR A 465 -3.92 4.63 13.72
N ALA A 466 -2.95 4.41 14.60
CA ALA A 466 -1.61 4.96 14.47
C ALA A 466 -0.62 3.79 14.46
N GLY A 467 0.01 3.55 13.31
CA GLY A 467 0.88 2.40 13.13
C GLY A 467 1.09 2.03 11.66
N LEU A 468 1.61 0.83 11.48
CA LEU A 468 1.85 0.23 10.18
C LEU A 468 0.77 -0.82 9.89
N ASP A 469 0.38 -0.94 8.63
CA ASP A 469 -0.39 -2.06 8.10
C ASP A 469 0.18 -2.46 6.73
N CYS A 470 -0.12 -3.65 6.23
CA CYS A 470 0.31 -4.05 4.89
C CYS A 470 -0.53 -5.14 4.24
N CYS A 471 -0.45 -5.18 2.92
CA CYS A 471 -1.10 -6.17 2.08
C CYS A 471 -0.07 -6.72 1.10
N THR A 472 0.15 -8.03 1.12
CA THR A 472 0.78 -8.78 0.02
C THR A 472 -0.28 -9.19 -0.99
N TRP A 473 0.14 -9.42 -2.22
CA TRP A 473 -0.69 -10.05 -3.24
C TRP A 473 0.14 -11.03 -4.05
N GLN A 474 -0.46 -12.19 -4.38
CA GLN A 474 0.05 -13.14 -5.36
C GLN A 474 -0.64 -12.89 -6.71
N ILE A 475 0.02 -13.35 -7.76
CA ILE A 475 -0.40 -13.17 -9.15
C ILE A 475 -0.24 -14.51 -9.86
N ASP A 476 -1.35 -15.18 -10.12
CA ASP A 476 -1.33 -16.45 -10.82
C ASP A 476 -1.36 -16.33 -12.35
N SER A 477 -1.03 -17.47 -12.97
CA SER A 477 -1.24 -17.72 -14.38
C SER A 477 -1.62 -19.18 -14.58
N SER A 478 -2.14 -19.50 -15.76
CA SER A 478 -2.35 -20.89 -16.23
C SER A 478 -1.10 -21.80 -16.24
N THR A 479 0.08 -21.27 -15.87
CA THR A 479 1.35 -22.01 -15.74
C THR A 479 1.94 -21.98 -14.31
N GLY A 480 1.23 -21.41 -13.34
CA GLY A 480 1.66 -21.20 -11.95
C GLY A 480 1.84 -19.73 -11.57
N ILE A 481 2.22 -19.47 -10.32
CA ILE A 481 2.43 -18.12 -9.74
C ILE A 481 3.54 -17.37 -10.51
N VAL A 482 3.27 -16.13 -10.92
CA VAL A 482 4.15 -15.30 -11.78
C VAL A 482 4.74 -14.09 -11.04
N GLY A 483 4.22 -13.74 -9.85
CA GLY A 483 4.89 -12.76 -8.99
C GLY A 483 4.12 -12.41 -7.72
N THR A 484 4.82 -11.70 -6.83
CA THR A 484 4.26 -11.05 -5.64
C THR A 484 4.55 -9.56 -5.63
N GLY A 485 3.76 -8.84 -4.86
CA GLY A 485 4.11 -7.50 -4.38
C GLY A 485 3.65 -7.29 -2.94
N GLN A 486 4.14 -6.20 -2.34
CA GLN A 486 3.69 -5.72 -1.04
C GLN A 486 3.34 -4.23 -1.12
N ALA A 487 2.30 -3.83 -0.40
CA ALA A 487 1.97 -2.45 -0.11
C ALA A 487 2.10 -2.22 1.41
N LEU A 488 2.87 -1.20 1.80
CA LEU A 488 3.00 -0.77 3.19
C LEU A 488 2.18 0.50 3.40
N PHE A 489 1.31 0.49 4.41
CA PHE A 489 0.47 1.61 4.80
C PHE A 489 1.00 2.23 6.09
N PHE A 490 1.48 3.47 5.99
CA PHE A 490 1.93 4.26 7.12
C PHE A 490 0.78 5.16 7.57
N ILE A 491 0.12 4.81 8.66
CA ILE A 491 -1.14 5.42 9.09
C ILE A 491 -0.85 6.25 10.34
N ASN A 492 -0.96 7.57 10.22
CA ASN A 492 -0.59 8.55 11.25
C ASN A 492 0.85 8.41 11.81
N VAL A 493 1.76 7.79 11.04
CA VAL A 493 3.19 7.66 11.36
C VAL A 493 4.06 8.15 10.19
N ASP A 494 5.25 8.66 10.48
CA ASP A 494 6.17 9.18 9.46
C ASP A 494 6.85 8.02 8.71
N ALA A 495 6.50 7.84 7.44
CA ALA A 495 7.10 6.84 6.56
C ALA A 495 8.59 7.08 6.27
N SER A 496 9.10 8.29 6.49
CA SER A 496 10.51 8.64 6.29
C SER A 496 11.38 8.36 7.52
N ASP A 497 10.78 8.12 8.69
CA ASP A 497 11.50 7.70 9.89
C ASP A 497 11.88 6.21 9.80
N PRO A 498 13.19 5.86 9.82
CA PRO A 498 13.64 4.47 9.83
C PRO A 498 13.12 3.65 11.01
N ALA A 499 12.72 4.28 12.13
CA ALA A 499 12.14 3.58 13.27
C ALA A 499 10.71 3.07 13.01
N ASN A 500 9.99 3.65 12.04
CA ASN A 500 8.65 3.22 11.62
C ASN A 500 8.71 2.19 10.46
N GLN A 501 9.88 1.95 9.90
CA GLN A 501 10.06 0.93 8.86
C GLN A 501 10.08 -0.47 9.49
N PRO A 502 9.25 -1.41 9.03
CA PRO A 502 9.29 -2.78 9.52
C PRO A 502 10.62 -3.45 9.13
N PRO A 503 11.18 -4.33 9.97
CA PRO A 503 12.36 -5.10 9.60
C PRO A 503 12.06 -6.03 8.41
N ASP A 504 13.13 -6.41 7.72
CA ASP A 504 13.22 -7.52 6.78
C ASP A 504 14.35 -8.38 7.33
N SER A 505 14.01 -9.53 7.92
CA SER A 505 14.90 -10.31 8.77
C SER A 505 15.79 -11.28 8.01
N ASP A 506 15.40 -11.67 6.79
CA ASP A 506 16.14 -12.63 5.97
C ASP A 506 16.57 -12.08 4.60
N THR A 507 16.19 -10.85 4.29
CA THR A 507 16.58 -10.05 3.12
C THR A 507 16.00 -10.52 1.79
N ASP A 508 14.82 -11.15 1.82
CA ASP A 508 14.08 -11.55 0.63
C ASP A 508 13.28 -10.42 -0.06
N GLY A 509 13.19 -9.25 0.57
CA GLY A 509 12.53 -8.06 0.06
C GLY A 509 11.06 -7.90 0.48
N ILE A 510 10.48 -8.86 1.19
CA ILE A 510 9.23 -8.71 1.94
C ILE A 510 9.57 -8.29 3.37
N ARG A 511 8.71 -7.48 3.99
CA ARG A 511 8.92 -7.02 5.38
C ARG A 511 8.24 -7.96 6.35
N ASN A 512 8.84 -8.20 7.52
CA ASN A 512 8.36 -9.15 8.54
C ASN A 512 6.88 -9.02 8.96
N LEU A 513 6.25 -7.85 8.79
CA LEU A 513 4.82 -7.66 9.06
C LEU A 513 3.92 -8.37 8.03
N CYS A 514 4.44 -8.54 6.82
CA CYS A 514 3.75 -8.94 5.60
C CYS A 514 4.27 -10.27 5.05
N ASP A 515 5.26 -10.83 5.74
CA ASP A 515 6.02 -12.00 5.36
C ASP A 515 5.45 -13.23 6.07
N ASN A 516 5.03 -14.24 5.32
CA ASN A 516 4.54 -15.51 5.86
C ASN A 516 5.65 -16.48 6.29
N CYS A 517 6.92 -16.12 6.07
CA CYS A 517 8.11 -16.78 6.58
C CYS A 517 9.23 -15.82 7.05
N PRO A 518 9.04 -14.98 8.11
CA PRO A 518 9.96 -13.89 8.56
C PRO A 518 11.42 -14.22 8.95
N GLY A 519 11.91 -15.42 8.63
CA GLY A 519 13.29 -15.85 8.84
C GLY A 519 13.74 -16.96 7.89
N VAL A 520 13.00 -17.22 6.80
CA VAL A 520 13.30 -18.21 5.77
C VAL A 520 12.95 -17.63 4.38
N PRO A 521 13.94 -17.15 3.61
CA PRO A 521 13.68 -16.37 2.40
C PRO A 521 12.73 -17.07 1.44
N ASN A 522 11.61 -16.43 1.11
CA ASN A 522 10.63 -16.92 0.14
C ASN A 522 9.97 -15.81 -0.70
N GLY A 523 10.51 -14.60 -0.63
CA GLY A 523 10.18 -13.43 -1.40
C GLY A 523 11.04 -13.26 -2.67
N PRO A 524 10.83 -12.17 -3.42
CA PRO A 524 11.36 -12.04 -4.76
C PRO A 524 12.89 -11.95 -4.80
N LEU A 525 13.54 -11.27 -3.84
CA LEU A 525 15.00 -11.06 -3.84
C LEU A 525 15.79 -12.31 -3.48
N LEU A 526 15.19 -13.25 -2.74
CA LEU A 526 15.86 -14.46 -2.28
C LEU A 526 14.81 -15.51 -1.88
N GLY A 527 14.89 -16.70 -2.47
CA GLY A 527 13.94 -17.78 -2.21
C GLY A 527 14.56 -18.97 -1.52
N SER A 528 13.72 -19.95 -1.19
CA SER A 528 14.10 -21.24 -0.60
C SER A 528 13.51 -22.41 -1.38
N CYS A 529 14.31 -23.43 -1.67
CA CYS A 529 13.82 -24.63 -2.34
C CYS A 529 12.83 -25.37 -1.43
N THR A 530 11.56 -25.45 -1.83
CA THR A 530 10.49 -26.17 -1.09
C THR A 530 10.46 -27.66 -1.43
N SER A 531 11.07 -28.06 -2.55
CA SER A 531 11.08 -29.45 -3.01
C SER A 531 12.39 -29.84 -3.71
N GLY A 532 12.50 -31.11 -4.10
CA GLY A 532 13.65 -31.65 -4.84
C GLY A 532 14.85 -32.02 -3.97
N SER A 533 16.04 -32.08 -4.59
CA SER A 533 17.28 -32.56 -3.95
C SER A 533 17.94 -31.55 -2.99
N LYS A 534 17.41 -30.33 -2.88
CA LYS A 534 18.02 -29.21 -2.16
C LYS A 534 17.04 -28.47 -1.23
N ILE A 535 16.06 -29.17 -0.66
CA ILE A 535 15.07 -28.57 0.25
C ILE A 535 15.74 -27.70 1.34
N GLY A 536 15.19 -26.50 1.57
CA GLY A 536 15.71 -25.52 2.52
C GLY A 536 17.03 -24.85 2.12
N LYS A 537 17.45 -24.95 0.85
CA LYS A 537 18.58 -24.18 0.32
C LYS A 537 18.10 -22.93 -0.41
N LEU A 538 18.87 -21.85 -0.24
CA LEU A 538 18.65 -20.59 -0.92
C LEU A 538 18.67 -20.78 -2.44
N CYS A 539 17.74 -20.11 -3.11
CA CYS A 539 17.57 -20.13 -4.55
C CYS A 539 17.07 -18.77 -5.07
N ARG A 540 17.19 -18.58 -6.38
CA ARG A 540 16.71 -17.42 -7.14
C ARG A 540 15.91 -17.84 -8.38
N SER A 541 15.74 -19.14 -8.58
CA SER A 541 14.95 -19.75 -9.65
C SER A 541 14.82 -21.27 -9.44
N ASN A 542 13.82 -21.89 -10.09
CA ASN A 542 13.59 -23.34 -10.02
C ASN A 542 14.80 -24.17 -10.50
N GLN A 543 15.61 -23.68 -11.44
CA GLN A 543 16.82 -24.38 -11.90
C GLN A 543 17.86 -24.59 -10.77
N GLN A 544 17.81 -23.77 -9.72
CA GLN A 544 18.70 -23.92 -8.55
C GLN A 544 18.24 -25.00 -7.57
N CYS A 545 17.03 -25.55 -7.75
CA CYS A 545 16.39 -26.61 -6.97
C CYS A 545 16.21 -27.89 -7.81
N PRO A 546 17.24 -28.71 -8.05
CA PRO A 546 17.14 -29.84 -9.00
C PRO A 546 16.10 -30.86 -8.54
N GLY A 547 15.08 -31.06 -9.38
CA GLY A 547 13.93 -31.92 -9.10
C GLY A 547 12.85 -31.27 -8.20
N GLY A 548 12.81 -29.95 -8.09
CA GLY A 548 11.83 -29.23 -7.27
C GLY A 548 11.63 -27.77 -7.68
N ALA A 549 10.99 -27.03 -6.79
CA ALA A 549 10.64 -25.62 -6.93
C ALA A 549 11.37 -24.73 -5.92
N CYS A 550 11.53 -23.47 -6.29
CA CYS A 550 12.07 -22.37 -5.50
C CYS A 550 10.91 -21.45 -5.10
N SER A 551 10.66 -21.30 -3.80
CA SER A 551 9.65 -20.34 -3.32
C SER A 551 10.23 -18.94 -3.38
N LEU A 552 9.62 -18.07 -4.19
CA LEU A 552 10.00 -16.66 -4.43
C LEU A 552 8.78 -15.72 -4.35
N ALA A 553 7.60 -16.29 -4.11
CA ALA A 553 6.32 -15.64 -4.22
C ALA A 553 5.47 -15.85 -2.96
N GLN A 554 6.12 -15.99 -1.79
CA GLN A 554 5.45 -16.16 -0.50
C GLN A 554 4.47 -17.35 -0.51
N ASP A 555 4.84 -18.46 -1.19
CA ASP A 555 3.88 -19.53 -1.50
C ASP A 555 3.30 -20.13 -0.21
N ASP A 556 1.98 -20.16 -0.11
CA ASP A 556 1.21 -20.83 0.96
C ASP A 556 0.12 -21.63 0.26
N LEU A 557 0.26 -22.96 0.24
CA LEU A 557 -0.64 -23.83 -0.54
C LEU A 557 -1.93 -24.18 0.23
N ASN A 558 -1.92 -24.03 1.55
CA ASN A 558 -3.02 -24.45 2.42
C ASN A 558 -3.84 -23.26 2.97
N LEU A 559 -3.34 -22.03 2.77
CA LEU A 559 -3.91 -20.76 3.18
C LEU A 559 -4.06 -20.62 4.72
N ASP A 560 -3.15 -21.23 5.49
CA ASP A 560 -3.08 -21.10 6.95
C ASP A 560 -2.35 -19.84 7.43
N GLY A 561 -1.69 -19.11 6.52
CA GLY A 561 -0.92 -17.90 6.79
C GLY A 561 0.57 -18.15 7.03
N THR A 562 1.03 -19.39 6.91
CA THR A 562 2.44 -19.79 7.06
C THR A 562 3.00 -20.28 5.73
N GLY A 563 4.11 -19.70 5.26
CA GLY A 563 4.63 -20.06 3.95
C GLY A 563 5.24 -21.48 3.89
N ASN A 564 5.10 -22.11 2.73
CA ASN A 564 5.65 -23.43 2.37
C ASN A 564 7.18 -23.53 2.56
N ALA A 565 7.89 -22.40 2.63
CA ALA A 565 9.34 -22.35 2.80
C ALA A 565 9.78 -22.58 4.26
N CYS A 566 9.08 -22.00 5.22
CA CYS A 566 9.39 -22.11 6.65
C CYS A 566 8.71 -23.31 7.31
N VAL A 567 7.55 -23.73 6.78
CA VAL A 567 6.93 -25.03 7.12
C VAL A 567 6.82 -25.86 5.84
N PRO A 568 7.87 -26.63 5.47
CA PRO A 568 7.81 -27.51 4.31
C PRO A 568 6.74 -28.58 4.52
N GLU A 569 5.59 -28.39 3.88
CA GLU A 569 4.49 -29.35 3.96
C GLU A 569 4.95 -30.74 3.52
N PRO A 570 4.45 -31.82 4.14
CA PRO A 570 4.67 -33.17 3.66
C PRO A 570 3.96 -33.32 2.31
N ALA A 571 4.68 -33.05 1.22
CA ALA A 571 4.19 -33.04 -0.15
C ALA A 571 3.21 -34.21 -0.39
N LEU A 572 2.06 -33.93 -1.02
CA LEU A 572 0.88 -34.79 -1.14
C LEU A 572 1.14 -36.27 -1.53
N GLY A 573 2.30 -36.60 -2.09
CA GLY A 573 2.75 -37.99 -2.25
C GLY A 573 2.98 -38.77 -0.95
N ALA A 574 3.37 -38.14 0.15
CA ALA A 574 3.68 -38.81 1.42
C ALA A 574 2.43 -39.35 2.14
N SER A 575 1.30 -38.62 2.05
CA SER A 575 -0.01 -39.06 2.57
C SER A 575 -0.62 -40.18 1.72
N LEU A 576 -0.41 -40.16 0.39
CA LEU A 576 -0.85 -41.24 -0.49
C LEU A 576 -0.12 -42.57 -0.23
N TRP A 577 1.20 -42.57 -0.03
CA TRP A 577 1.93 -43.80 0.26
C TRP A 577 1.60 -44.40 1.63
N THR A 578 1.36 -43.57 2.65
CA THR A 578 0.89 -44.04 3.97
C THR A 578 -0.56 -44.54 3.91
N GLY A 579 -1.44 -43.90 3.13
CA GLY A 579 -2.79 -44.38 2.86
C GLY A 579 -2.84 -45.73 2.14
N ILE A 580 -2.00 -45.93 1.12
CA ILE A 580 -1.93 -47.20 0.35
C ILE A 580 -1.38 -48.34 1.23
N LEU A 581 -0.37 -48.07 2.07
CA LEU A 581 0.14 -49.07 3.04
C LEU A 581 -0.90 -49.39 4.13
N GLY A 582 -1.69 -48.41 4.58
CA GLY A 582 -2.81 -48.62 5.50
C GLY A 582 -3.92 -49.51 4.91
N LEU A 583 -4.29 -49.28 3.65
CA LEU A 583 -5.28 -50.09 2.93
C LEU A 583 -4.78 -51.52 2.68
N ALA A 584 -3.49 -51.71 2.35
CA ALA A 584 -2.89 -53.04 2.24
C ALA A 584 -2.88 -53.79 3.60
N GLY A 585 -2.64 -53.08 4.71
CA GLY A 585 -2.70 -53.65 6.06
C GLY A 585 -4.10 -54.13 6.46
N LEU A 586 -5.15 -53.37 6.12
CA LEU A 586 -6.54 -53.75 6.40
C LEU A 586 -7.03 -54.93 5.54
N ALA A 587 -6.59 -55.04 4.28
CA ALA A 587 -6.89 -56.20 3.44
C ALA A 587 -6.32 -57.52 4.00
N GLY A 588 -5.19 -57.47 4.72
CA GLY A 588 -4.57 -58.64 5.34
C GLY A 588 -5.32 -59.20 6.56
N LEU A 589 -6.18 -58.41 7.21
CA LEU A 589 -6.89 -58.81 8.44
C LEU A 589 -8.27 -59.43 8.19
N ALA A 590 -8.84 -59.29 6.98
CA ALA A 590 -10.15 -59.83 6.61
C ALA A 590 -10.18 -61.36 6.37
N ALA A 591 -9.04 -62.05 6.45
CA ALA A 591 -8.88 -63.44 6.02
C ALA A 591 -8.87 -64.50 7.15
N ARG A 592 -9.48 -64.22 8.32
CA ARG A 592 -9.70 -65.25 9.37
C ARG A 592 -11.18 -65.60 9.51
N ARG A 593 -11.48 -66.90 9.33
CA ARG A 593 -12.83 -67.48 9.36
C ARG A 593 -13.53 -67.31 10.72
N PRO A 594 -14.87 -67.25 10.74
CA PRO A 594 -15.63 -67.19 11.98
C PRO A 594 -15.63 -68.55 12.67
N ASP A 595 -15.50 -68.55 14.00
CA ASP A 595 -15.83 -69.71 14.82
C ASP A 595 -17.04 -69.38 15.71
N SER A 596 -17.90 -70.36 15.91
CA SER A 596 -19.25 -70.17 16.44
C SER A 596 -19.32 -70.47 17.94
N ARG A 597 -19.98 -69.61 18.74
CA ARG A 597 -20.81 -70.03 19.90
C ARG A 597 -21.59 -68.92 20.62
N SER A 598 -22.92 -69.04 20.54
CA SER A 598 -23.94 -68.88 21.60
C SER A 598 -23.84 -67.80 22.70
N SER A 599 -24.87 -66.94 22.72
CA SER A 599 -25.64 -66.47 23.91
C SER A 599 -24.91 -65.68 25.02
N ARG A 600 -25.41 -64.53 25.48
CA ARG A 600 -26.72 -64.37 26.15
C ARG A 600 -27.24 -62.94 26.12
N PHE A 601 -28.57 -62.83 26.17
CA PHE A 601 -29.30 -61.61 26.54
C PHE A 601 -28.88 -61.08 27.93
N ARG A 602 -28.74 -59.75 28.04
CA ARG A 602 -29.34 -58.99 29.14
C ARG A 602 -29.59 -57.53 28.72
N ARG A 603 -30.87 -57.14 28.77
CA ARG A 603 -31.36 -55.76 28.75
C ARG A 603 -31.41 -55.30 30.21
N ILE A 604 -30.84 -54.14 30.53
CA ILE A 604 -31.29 -53.27 31.62
C ILE A 604 -31.20 -51.83 31.11
N ASP A 605 -32.31 -51.14 31.34
CA ASP A 605 -32.64 -49.71 31.32
C ASP A 605 -31.47 -48.71 31.42
#